data_AF-A0A2J8TA95-F1
#
_entry.id   AF-A0A2J8TA95-F1
#
_cell.length_a   1.000
_cell.length_b   1.000
_cell.length_c   1.000
_cell.angle_alpha   90.00
_cell.angle_beta   90.00
_cell.angle_gamma   90.00
#
_symmetry.space_group_name_H-M   'P 1'
#
loop_
_entity.id
_entity.type
_entity.pdbx_description
1 polymer ?
#
loop_
_entity_poly.entity_id
_entity_poly.type
_entity_poly.pdbx_seq_one_letter_code
_entity_poly.pdbx_strand_id
1 'polypeptide(L)'
;MLHDFTQQVQVIEMLQKVTLDIKSLSAEKYDVSSQVISQLKQKLENLQNSQLPKSFRVPYDPGLKAGALAIEKCKVMASKKKPLWLEFKCADPTALSNETIGIIFKHGDDLRQDMLILQILRIMESIWETESLDLCLLPYGCISTGDKIGMIEIVKDATTIAKIQQSTVGNTGAFKDEVLNH
;
A
#
# COMPACT_ATOMS: atom_id res chain seq x y z
N MET A 1 -1.84 24.81 -2.83
CA MET A 1 -1.11 24.22 -1.70
C MET A 1 -2.06 23.75 -0.60
N LEU A 2 -2.88 24.62 0.02
CA LEU A 2 -3.85 24.21 1.07
C LEU A 2 -4.93 23.24 0.57
N HIS A 3 -5.38 23.41 -0.68
CA HIS A 3 -6.37 22.53 -1.30
C HIS A 3 -5.88 21.07 -1.39
N ASP A 4 -4.65 20.85 -1.85
CA ASP A 4 -4.05 19.52 -2.02
C ASP A 4 -3.99 18.76 -0.69
N PHE A 5 -3.57 19.44 0.39
CA PHE A 5 -3.57 18.84 1.73
C PHE A 5 -4.99 18.54 2.23
N THR A 6 -5.97 19.39 1.93
CA THR A 6 -7.36 19.15 2.28
C THR A 6 -7.88 17.86 1.63
N GLN A 7 -7.60 17.65 0.34
CA GLN A 7 -8.00 16.43 -0.37
C GLN A 7 -7.31 15.18 0.19
N GLN A 8 -6.01 15.27 0.48
CA GLN A 8 -5.27 14.16 1.08
C GLN A 8 -5.87 13.75 2.43
N VAL A 9 -6.09 14.71 3.33
CA VAL A 9 -6.67 14.46 4.67
C VAL A 9 -8.06 13.85 4.55
N GLN A 10 -8.91 14.37 3.65
CA GLN A 10 -10.24 13.80 3.39
C GLN A 10 -10.17 12.32 3.00
N VAL A 11 -9.27 11.94 2.09
CA VAL A 11 -9.08 10.54 1.68
C VAL A 11 -8.59 9.70 2.85
N ILE A 12 -7.60 10.17 3.61
CA ILE A 12 -7.03 9.45 4.75
C ILE A 12 -8.09 9.17 5.81
N GLU A 13 -8.90 10.16 6.18
CA GLU A 13 -9.98 10.01 7.16
C GLU A 13 -11.07 9.03 6.69
N MET A 14 -11.42 9.05 5.40
CA MET A 14 -12.40 8.13 4.83
C MET A 14 -11.86 6.69 4.81
N LEU A 15 -10.62 6.49 4.39
CA LEU A 15 -9.97 5.18 4.40
C LEU A 15 -9.79 4.64 5.83
N GLN A 16 -9.53 5.52 6.80
CA GLN A 16 -9.47 5.14 8.21
C GLN A 16 -10.82 4.60 8.69
N LYS A 17 -11.93 5.29 8.41
CA LYS A 17 -13.29 4.82 8.76
C LYS A 17 -13.59 3.46 8.13
N VAL A 18 -13.33 3.30 6.84
CA VAL A 18 -13.52 2.01 6.15
C VAL A 18 -12.69 0.91 6.80
N THR A 19 -11.43 1.21 7.13
CA THR A 19 -10.53 0.23 7.75
C THR A 19 -11.05 -0.20 9.12
N LEU A 20 -11.54 0.72 9.95
CA LEU A 20 -12.13 0.42 11.26
C LEU A 20 -13.39 -0.45 11.11
N ASP A 21 -14.28 -0.10 10.18
CA ASP A 21 -15.48 -0.89 9.90
C ASP A 21 -15.11 -2.33 9.49
N ILE A 22 -14.20 -2.49 8.53
CA ILE A 22 -13.75 -3.80 8.04
C ILE A 22 -13.07 -4.62 9.13
N LYS A 23 -12.34 -3.98 10.05
CA LYS A 23 -11.74 -4.68 11.19
C LYS A 23 -12.78 -5.14 12.20
N SER A 24 -13.86 -4.40 12.41
CA SER A 24 -14.95 -4.80 13.32
C SER A 24 -15.71 -6.04 12.81
N LEU A 25 -15.79 -6.21 11.48
CA LEU A 25 -16.49 -7.30 10.81
C LEU A 25 -15.73 -8.62 10.83
N SER A 26 -14.43 -8.61 11.11
CA SER A 26 -13.59 -9.80 11.08
C SER A 26 -12.99 -10.04 12.46
N ALA A 27 -13.66 -10.90 13.23
CA ALA A 27 -13.36 -11.20 14.64
C ALA A 27 -12.02 -11.93 14.84
N GLU A 28 -11.56 -12.71 13.86
CA GLU A 28 -10.33 -13.51 13.96
C GLU A 28 -9.14 -12.87 13.26
N LYS A 29 -7.93 -13.04 13.80
CA LYS A 29 -6.70 -12.33 13.33
C LYS A 29 -6.34 -12.59 11.87
N TYR A 30 -6.80 -13.70 11.27
CA TYR A 30 -6.37 -14.16 9.94
C TYR A 30 -7.51 -14.47 8.97
N ASP A 31 -8.77 -14.44 9.39
CA ASP A 31 -9.89 -14.76 8.52
C ASP A 31 -10.29 -13.56 7.65
N VAL A 32 -9.79 -13.54 6.41
CA VAL A 32 -10.28 -12.64 5.36
C VAL A 32 -11.25 -13.45 4.51
N SER A 33 -12.49 -13.54 4.98
CA SER A 33 -13.55 -14.22 4.24
C SER A 33 -13.94 -13.45 2.97
N SER A 34 -14.54 -14.15 2.00
CA SER A 34 -15.08 -13.55 0.78
C SER A 34 -16.12 -12.46 1.08
N GLN A 35 -16.85 -12.59 2.19
CA GLN A 35 -17.81 -11.60 2.66
C GLN A 35 -17.13 -10.29 3.08
N VAL A 36 -15.99 -10.35 3.76
CA VAL A 36 -15.20 -9.17 4.15
C VAL A 36 -14.69 -8.42 2.92
N ILE A 37 -14.22 -9.15 1.90
CA ILE A 37 -13.76 -8.55 0.64
C ILE A 37 -14.94 -7.90 -0.10
N SER A 38 -16.10 -8.56 -0.14
CA SER A 38 -17.32 -8.01 -0.75
C SER A 38 -17.77 -6.71 -0.07
N GLN A 39 -17.79 -6.70 1.27
CA GLN A 39 -18.12 -5.50 2.04
C GLN A 39 -17.12 -4.36 1.86
N LEU A 40 -15.81 -4.68 1.75
CA LEU A 40 -14.80 -3.67 1.40
C LEU A 40 -15.15 -3.03 0.06
N LYS A 41 -15.36 -3.84 -0.98
CA LYS A 41 -15.66 -3.34 -2.33
C LYS A 41 -16.92 -2.48 -2.34
N GLN A 42 -18.00 -2.92 -1.69
CA GLN A 42 -19.23 -2.15 -1.56
C GLN A 42 -19.02 -0.80 -0.85
N LYS A 43 -18.24 -0.77 0.23
CA LYS A 43 -17.92 0.48 0.94
C LYS A 43 -17.09 1.42 0.06
N LEU A 44 -16.11 0.89 -0.68
CA LEU A 44 -15.31 1.68 -1.60
C LEU A 44 -16.14 2.25 -2.76
N GLU A 45 -17.09 1.48 -3.30
CA GLU A 45 -18.04 1.96 -4.31
C GLU A 45 -18.88 3.13 -3.80
N ASN A 46 -19.44 2.98 -2.59
CA ASN A 46 -20.22 4.04 -1.96
C ASN A 46 -19.41 5.31 -1.71
N LEU A 47 -18.17 5.18 -1.25
CA LEU A 47 -17.27 6.33 -1.09
C LEU A 47 -16.96 7.00 -2.42
N GLN A 48 -16.64 6.23 -3.45
CA GLN A 48 -16.29 6.74 -4.77
C GLN A 48 -17.44 7.51 -5.43
N ASN A 49 -18.69 7.11 -5.18
CA ASN A 49 -19.87 7.76 -5.77
C ASN A 49 -20.25 9.09 -5.13
N SER A 50 -19.92 9.34 -3.85
CA SER A 50 -20.54 10.43 -3.11
C SER A 50 -19.62 11.25 -2.21
N GLN A 51 -18.44 10.76 -1.86
CA GLN A 51 -17.61 11.38 -0.81
C GLN A 51 -16.15 11.57 -1.20
N LEU A 52 -15.55 10.64 -1.94
CA LEU A 52 -14.14 10.70 -2.26
C LEU A 52 -13.84 11.85 -3.23
N PRO A 53 -12.79 12.67 -3.01
CA PRO A 53 -12.35 13.63 -4.01
C PRO A 53 -11.97 12.91 -5.31
N LYS A 54 -12.20 13.57 -6.45
CA LYS A 54 -11.92 13.00 -7.79
C LYS A 54 -10.45 12.59 -7.97
N SER A 55 -9.55 13.32 -7.32
CA SER A 55 -8.13 12.99 -7.26
C SER A 55 -7.48 13.60 -6.02
N PHE A 56 -6.32 13.06 -5.66
CA PHE A 56 -5.46 13.57 -4.60
C PHE A 56 -3.99 13.26 -4.95
N ARG A 57 -3.06 14.04 -4.40
CA ARG A 57 -1.62 13.73 -4.53
C ARG A 57 -1.24 12.62 -3.58
N VAL A 58 -0.41 11.69 -4.02
CA VAL A 58 0.07 10.59 -3.18
C VAL A 58 0.96 11.17 -2.08
N PRO A 59 0.74 10.88 -0.79
CA PRO A 59 1.49 11.52 0.29
C PRO A 59 3.01 11.31 0.20
N TYR A 60 3.46 10.09 -0.13
CA TYR A 60 4.88 9.75 -0.25
C TYR A 60 5.50 10.14 -1.60
N ASP A 61 4.68 10.45 -2.61
CA ASP A 61 5.12 10.92 -3.92
C ASP A 61 4.17 12.02 -4.42
N PRO A 62 4.44 13.30 -4.08
CA PRO A 62 3.58 14.41 -4.45
C PRO A 62 3.54 14.68 -5.96
N GLY A 63 4.46 14.11 -6.75
CA GLY A 63 4.44 14.17 -8.20
C GLY A 63 3.27 13.39 -8.80
N LEU A 64 2.89 12.28 -8.16
CA LEU A 64 1.78 11.44 -8.60
C LEU A 64 0.42 11.94 -8.09
N LYS A 65 -0.57 11.93 -8.99
CA LYS A 65 -1.98 12.16 -8.65
C LYS A 65 -2.79 10.89 -8.80
N ALA A 66 -3.24 10.34 -7.68
CA ALA A 66 -4.19 9.24 -7.65
C ALA A 66 -5.59 9.76 -7.97
N GLY A 67 -6.29 9.06 -8.86
CA GLY A 67 -7.66 9.34 -9.29
C GLY A 67 -8.65 8.34 -8.69
N ALA A 68 -9.54 7.81 -9.52
CA ALA A 68 -10.53 6.82 -9.11
C ALA A 68 -9.89 5.47 -8.72
N LEU A 69 -10.47 4.80 -7.72
CA LEU A 69 -10.16 3.43 -7.32
C LEU A 69 -10.52 2.42 -8.43
N ALA A 70 -9.59 1.51 -8.69
CA ALA A 70 -9.79 0.25 -9.39
C ALA A 70 -10.30 -0.79 -8.38
N ILE A 71 -11.59 -0.71 -8.05
CA ILE A 71 -12.25 -1.45 -6.96
C ILE A 71 -12.10 -2.97 -7.15
N GLU A 72 -12.08 -3.43 -8.40
CA GLU A 72 -11.88 -4.82 -8.77
C GLU A 72 -10.55 -5.40 -8.24
N LYS A 73 -9.50 -4.57 -8.19
CA LYS A 73 -8.15 -4.93 -7.71
C LYS A 73 -7.95 -4.70 -6.21
N CYS A 74 -8.86 -3.98 -5.55
CA CYS A 74 -8.77 -3.70 -4.13
C CYS A 74 -9.08 -4.96 -3.30
N LYS A 75 -8.33 -5.16 -2.22
CA LYS A 75 -8.47 -6.33 -1.32
C LYS A 75 -8.00 -6.04 0.10
N VAL A 76 -8.40 -6.88 1.04
CA VAL A 76 -7.83 -6.91 2.39
C VAL A 76 -6.68 -7.92 2.41
N MET A 77 -5.51 -7.53 2.90
CA MET A 77 -4.38 -8.46 2.98
C MET A 77 -4.56 -9.44 4.15
N ALA A 78 -4.25 -10.71 3.92
CA ALA A 78 -4.24 -11.76 4.93
C ALA A 78 -3.05 -11.62 5.89
N SER A 79 -3.11 -10.63 6.77
CA SER A 79 -2.10 -10.34 7.80
C SER A 79 -2.79 -9.99 9.11
N LYS A 80 -2.09 -10.15 10.24
CA LYS A 80 -2.59 -9.86 11.60
C LYS A 80 -3.24 -8.49 11.72
N LYS A 81 -2.75 -7.51 10.95
CA LYS A 81 -3.21 -6.11 11.01
C LYS A 81 -4.20 -5.75 9.90
N LYS A 82 -4.47 -6.67 8.97
CA LYS A 82 -5.44 -6.53 7.87
C LYS A 82 -5.34 -5.17 7.15
N PRO A 83 -4.16 -4.82 6.62
CA PRO A 83 -4.05 -3.59 5.84
C PRO A 83 -4.87 -3.70 4.55
N LEU A 84 -5.33 -2.55 4.05
CA LEU A 84 -6.06 -2.47 2.78
C LEU A 84 -5.06 -2.35 1.64
N TRP A 85 -5.19 -3.21 0.64
CA TRP A 85 -4.53 -3.09 -0.65
C TRP A 85 -5.46 -2.32 -1.58
N LEU A 86 -5.04 -1.13 -1.97
CA LEU A 86 -5.82 -0.22 -2.81
C LEU A 86 -5.05 0.05 -4.10
N GLU A 87 -5.79 0.12 -5.20
CA GLU A 87 -5.24 0.49 -6.49
C GLU A 87 -6.04 1.65 -7.08
N PHE A 88 -5.35 2.69 -7.50
CA PHE A 88 -5.93 3.90 -8.07
C PHE A 88 -5.49 4.06 -9.51
N LYS A 89 -6.33 4.61 -10.36
CA LYS A 89 -5.92 5.08 -11.69
C LYS A 89 -5.11 6.36 -11.56
N CYS A 90 -4.14 6.58 -12.44
CA CYS A 90 -3.50 7.89 -12.53
C CYS A 90 -4.54 8.93 -12.98
N ALA A 91 -4.58 10.08 -12.30
CA ALA A 91 -5.49 11.18 -12.66
C ALA A 91 -4.93 12.08 -13.77
N ASP A 92 -3.67 11.90 -14.15
CA ASP A 92 -3.02 12.67 -15.20
C ASP A 92 -3.35 12.07 -16.59
N PRO A 93 -4.03 12.81 -17.48
CA PRO A 93 -4.33 12.35 -18.84
C PRO A 93 -3.09 12.19 -19.73
N THR A 94 -1.96 12.80 -19.35
CA THR A 94 -0.69 12.72 -20.10
C THR A 94 0.16 11.52 -19.71
N ALA A 95 -0.28 10.73 -18.72
CA ALA A 95 0.41 9.52 -18.30
C ALA A 95 0.57 8.55 -19.49
N LEU A 96 1.81 8.15 -19.74
CA LEU A 96 2.16 7.26 -20.85
C LEU A 96 1.74 5.79 -20.61
N SER A 97 1.36 5.46 -19.38
CA SER A 97 0.97 4.11 -18.95
C SER A 97 -0.40 4.13 -18.28
N ASN A 98 -1.16 3.05 -18.50
CA ASN A 98 -2.43 2.76 -17.83
C ASN A 98 -2.22 1.99 -16.51
N GLU A 99 -0.99 1.93 -16.02
CA GLU A 99 -0.68 1.32 -14.73
C GLU A 99 -1.37 2.04 -13.57
N THR A 100 -1.76 1.24 -12.59
CA THR A 100 -2.40 1.70 -11.37
C THR A 100 -1.38 2.14 -10.35
N ILE A 101 -1.70 3.17 -9.58
CA ILE A 101 -0.96 3.57 -8.39
C ILE A 101 -1.39 2.66 -7.25
N GLY A 102 -0.49 1.79 -6.80
CA GLY A 102 -0.76 0.85 -5.71
C GLY A 102 -0.39 1.44 -4.36
N ILE A 103 -1.34 1.43 -3.42
CA ILE A 103 -1.15 1.96 -2.06
C ILE A 103 -1.66 0.93 -1.06
N ILE A 104 -0.82 0.57 -0.10
CA ILE A 104 -1.24 -0.13 1.11
C ILE A 104 -1.63 0.91 2.15
N PHE A 105 -2.89 0.90 2.57
CA PHE A 105 -3.34 1.67 3.71
C PHE A 105 -3.29 0.81 4.97
N LYS A 106 -2.47 1.22 5.95
CA LYS A 106 -2.19 0.42 7.14
C LYS A 106 -2.71 1.15 8.38
N HIS A 107 -3.46 0.43 9.21
CA HIS A 107 -4.02 0.91 10.47
C HIS A 107 -3.58 0.01 11.62
N GLY A 108 -3.23 0.59 12.76
CA GLY A 108 -2.89 -0.11 14.00
C GLY A 108 -1.41 -0.43 14.18
N ASP A 109 -0.53 0.11 13.33
CA ASP A 109 0.93 0.05 13.46
C ASP A 109 1.53 1.45 13.32
N ASP A 110 2.65 1.68 13.99
CA ASP A 110 3.37 2.95 13.97
C ASP A 110 4.44 2.94 12.90
N LEU A 111 4.21 3.63 11.79
CA LEU A 111 5.13 3.62 10.65
C LEU A 111 6.31 4.60 10.79
N ARG A 112 6.43 5.31 11.91
CA ARG A 112 7.52 6.29 12.10
C ARG A 112 8.90 5.62 12.10
N GLN A 113 8.99 4.38 12.59
CA GLN A 113 10.25 3.62 12.54
C GLN A 113 10.57 3.19 11.11
N ASP A 114 9.60 2.65 10.36
CA ASP A 114 9.76 2.30 8.95
C ASP A 114 10.21 3.51 8.12
N MET A 115 9.59 4.68 8.32
CA MET A 115 9.99 5.94 7.68
C MET A 115 11.44 6.31 7.96
N LEU A 116 11.87 6.23 9.23
CA LEU A 116 13.23 6.55 9.62
C LEU A 116 14.24 5.62 8.93
N ILE A 117 13.98 4.31 8.92
CA ILE A 117 14.87 3.34 8.27
C ILE A 117 14.95 3.59 6.77
N LEU A 118 13.81 3.78 6.09
CA LEU A 118 13.80 4.08 4.66
C LEU A 118 14.55 5.37 4.33
N GLN A 119 14.49 6.37 5.21
CA GLN A 119 15.27 7.60 5.03
C GLN A 119 16.77 7.38 5.23
N ILE A 120 17.17 6.54 6.20
CA ILE A 120 18.58 6.15 6.37
C ILE A 120 19.09 5.43 5.13
N LEU A 121 18.30 4.52 4.53
CA LEU A 121 18.66 3.85 3.29
C LEU A 121 18.90 4.83 2.13
N ARG A 122 18.06 5.87 1.98
CA ARG A 122 18.28 6.93 0.98
C ARG A 122 19.53 7.75 1.24
N ILE A 123 19.87 8.00 2.51
CA ILE A 123 21.13 8.65 2.87
C ILE A 123 22.31 7.74 2.48
N MET A 124 22.22 6.43 2.73
CA MET A 124 23.25 5.47 2.31
C MET A 124 23.42 5.46 0.78
N GLU A 125 22.33 5.49 0.01
CA GLU A 125 22.39 5.62 -1.46
C GLU A 125 23.15 6.90 -1.86
N SER A 126 22.85 8.04 -1.24
CA SER A 126 23.56 9.30 -1.56
C SER A 126 25.06 9.24 -1.24
N ILE A 127 25.46 8.50 -0.19
CA ILE A 127 26.87 8.30 0.16
C ILE A 127 27.55 7.39 -0.86
N TRP A 128 26.89 6.32 -1.32
CA TRP A 128 27.45 5.45 -2.35
C TRP A 128 27.53 6.15 -3.71
N GLU A 129 26.57 7.02 -4.03
CA GLU A 129 26.60 7.83 -5.23
C GLU A 129 27.84 8.73 -5.28
N THR A 130 28.29 9.30 -4.15
CA THR A 130 29.54 10.10 -4.13
C THR A 130 30.78 9.27 -4.46
N GLU A 131 30.73 7.95 -4.22
CA GLU A 131 31.77 6.99 -4.56
C GLU A 131 31.51 6.30 -5.91
N SER A 132 30.54 6.78 -6.70
CA SER A 132 30.12 6.18 -7.98
C SER A 132 29.67 4.71 -7.85
N LEU A 133 29.07 4.34 -6.72
CA LEU A 133 28.52 3.01 -6.46
C LEU A 133 26.99 3.05 -6.52
N ASP A 134 26.42 2.17 -7.34
CA ASP A 134 24.98 1.87 -7.34
C ASP A 134 24.77 0.45 -6.78
N LEU A 135 24.15 0.38 -5.60
CA LEU A 135 23.85 -0.89 -4.92
C LEU A 135 22.39 -1.34 -5.10
N CYS A 136 21.64 -0.67 -5.98
CA CYS A 136 20.28 -1.05 -6.35
C CYS A 136 19.34 -1.26 -5.14
N LEU A 137 19.42 -0.39 -4.12
CA LEU A 137 18.44 -0.42 -3.03
C LEU A 137 17.07 0.02 -3.55
N LEU A 138 16.02 -0.34 -2.81
CA LEU A 138 14.64 0.00 -3.15
C LEU A 138 13.91 0.58 -1.93
N PRO A 139 14.25 1.81 -1.49
CA PRO A 139 13.56 2.48 -0.39
C PRO A 139 12.20 3.00 -0.86
N TYR A 140 11.22 2.11 -0.91
CA TYR A 140 9.84 2.40 -1.29
C TYR A 140 9.19 3.49 -0.41
N GLY A 141 8.15 4.12 -0.93
CA GLY A 141 7.38 5.16 -0.27
C GLY A 141 6.69 4.65 1.00
N CYS A 142 6.89 5.32 2.11
CA CYS A 142 6.22 5.04 3.38
C CYS A 142 6.04 6.35 4.13
N ILE A 143 4.80 6.68 4.48
CA ILE A 143 4.47 7.87 5.28
C ILE A 143 3.42 7.52 6.32
N SER A 144 3.71 7.87 7.57
CA SER A 144 2.73 7.95 8.65
C SER A 144 1.85 9.18 8.43
N THR A 145 0.54 8.97 8.36
CA THR A 145 -0.44 10.02 8.05
C THR A 145 -1.27 10.43 9.26
N GLY A 146 -1.03 9.82 10.43
CA GLY A 146 -1.76 10.07 11.67
C GLY A 146 -1.42 9.02 12.73
N ASP A 147 -2.17 9.03 13.84
CA ASP A 147 -1.94 8.07 14.94
C ASP A 147 -2.17 6.62 14.48
N LYS A 148 -1.09 5.83 14.52
CA LYS A 148 -1.06 4.42 14.08
C LYS A 148 -1.64 4.18 12.68
N ILE A 149 -1.63 5.17 11.80
CA ILE A 149 -2.07 5.05 10.41
C ILE A 149 -1.00 5.55 9.44
N GLY A 150 -0.99 4.98 8.25
CA GLY A 150 -0.14 5.46 7.17
C GLY A 150 -0.33 4.72 5.86
N MET A 151 0.40 5.21 4.85
CA MET A 151 0.39 4.70 3.48
C MET A 151 1.76 4.17 3.12
N ILE A 152 1.78 3.00 2.48
CA ILE A 152 2.99 2.34 1.98
C ILE A 152 2.81 2.11 0.49
N GLU A 153 3.84 2.38 -0.29
CA GLU A 153 3.91 2.10 -1.72
C GLU A 153 3.87 0.60 -2.00
N ILE A 154 3.14 0.21 -3.03
CA ILE A 154 3.18 -1.15 -3.55
C ILE A 154 4.22 -1.21 -4.65
N VAL A 155 5.31 -1.93 -4.37
CA VAL A 155 6.31 -2.32 -5.37
C VAL A 155 5.66 -3.28 -6.35
N LYS A 156 5.65 -2.91 -7.64
CA LYS A 156 5.07 -3.71 -8.71
C LYS A 156 5.89 -4.97 -8.94
N ASP A 157 5.20 -6.01 -9.42
CA ASP A 157 5.80 -7.30 -9.79
C ASP A 157 6.68 -7.95 -8.70
N ALA A 158 6.39 -7.63 -7.43
CA ALA A 158 7.09 -8.17 -6.28
C ALA A 158 6.28 -9.25 -5.56
N THR A 159 6.96 -10.27 -5.05
CA THR A 159 6.39 -11.30 -4.18
C THR A 159 7.35 -11.58 -3.02
N THR A 160 6.84 -12.13 -1.91
CA THR A 160 7.68 -12.44 -0.76
C THR A 160 8.44 -13.75 -0.99
N ILE A 161 9.69 -13.83 -0.53
CA ILE A 161 10.51 -15.06 -0.62
C ILE A 161 9.78 -16.25 0.02
N ALA A 162 9.10 -16.04 1.14
CA ALA A 162 8.28 -17.05 1.79
C ALA A 162 7.16 -17.57 0.87
N LYS A 163 6.53 -16.70 0.06
CA LYS A 163 5.47 -17.11 -0.87
C LYS A 163 6.03 -17.95 -2.02
N ILE A 164 7.23 -17.63 -2.53
CA ILE A 164 7.92 -18.41 -3.58
C ILE A 164 8.25 -19.82 -3.04
N GLN A 165 8.78 -19.91 -1.82
CA GLN A 165 9.05 -21.20 -1.18
C GLN A 165 7.76 -22.02 -0.97
N GLN A 166 6.70 -21.37 -0.48
CA GLN A 166 5.40 -22.02 -0.26
C GLN A 166 4.75 -22.54 -1.54
N SER A 167 4.93 -21.89 -2.70
CA SER A 167 4.36 -22.40 -3.97
C SER A 167 4.98 -23.73 -4.40
N THR A 168 6.21 -24.02 -3.99
CA THR A 168 6.94 -25.24 -4.39
C THR A 168 6.90 -26.32 -3.32
N VAL A 169 7.09 -25.94 -2.04
CA VAL A 169 7.24 -26.90 -0.92
C VAL A 169 5.99 -26.97 -0.03
N GLY A 170 5.04 -26.05 -0.20
CA GLY A 170 3.84 -25.96 0.63
C GLY A 170 4.07 -25.24 1.96
N ASN A 171 3.08 -25.34 2.86
CA ASN A 171 3.09 -24.66 4.16
C ASN A 171 3.91 -25.45 5.20
N THR A 172 5.17 -25.75 4.89
CA THR A 172 6.10 -26.43 5.80
C THR A 172 7.30 -25.55 6.11
N GLY A 173 8.08 -25.91 7.13
CA GLY A 173 9.36 -25.27 7.42
C GLY A 173 10.53 -25.81 6.60
N ALA A 174 10.28 -26.70 5.63
CA ALA A 174 11.31 -27.23 4.74
C ALA A 174 11.50 -26.28 3.56
N PHE A 175 12.69 -25.70 3.44
CA PHE A 175 13.04 -24.80 2.33
C PHE A 175 13.93 -25.52 1.32
N LYS A 176 13.85 -25.11 0.06
CA LYS A 176 14.71 -25.61 -1.02
C LYS A 176 15.55 -24.48 -1.60
N ASP A 177 16.83 -24.76 -1.81
CA ASP A 177 17.81 -23.76 -2.24
C ASP A 177 17.61 -23.35 -3.71
N GLU A 178 17.17 -24.27 -4.58
CA GLU A 178 17.05 -23.98 -6.02
C GLU A 178 15.82 -23.15 -6.40
N VAL A 179 14.88 -22.92 -5.46
CA VAL A 179 13.57 -22.32 -5.75
C VAL A 179 13.66 -20.87 -6.24
N LEU A 180 14.71 -20.13 -5.88
CA LEU A 180 14.89 -18.73 -6.31
C LEU A 180 15.61 -18.56 -7.65
N ASN A 181 16.25 -19.62 -8.17
CA ASN A 181 17.02 -19.56 -9.41
C ASN A 181 16.17 -19.82 -10.66
N HIS A 182 14.86 -20.05 -10.49
CA HIS A 182 13.89 -20.32 -11.54
C HIS A 182 12.89 -19.17 -11.65
#